data_AF-A0A562WRM7-F1
#
_entry.id   AF-A0A562WRM7-F1
#
_cell.length_a   1.000
_cell.length_b   1.000
_cell.length_c   1.000
_cell.angle_alpha   90.00
_cell.angle_beta   90.00
_cell.angle_gamma   90.00
#
_symmetry.space_group_name_H-M   'P 1'
#
loop_
_entity.id
_entity.type
_entity.pdbx_description
1 polymer ?
#
loop_
_entity_poly.entity_id
_entity_poly.type
_entity_poly.pdbx_seq_one_letter_code
_entity_poly.pdbx_strand_id
1 'polypeptide(L)'
;MGRIVRILTCAVLLMLQAGVAHSTVSLIYPRDKGWVDRADHLVIKFNTLDATHVKVTVNGITSEPLNVGSSEYQRLFRDFLILQPLWDKGKNTLRIDLLAGDRLLETATAEIFYTPKDVPLPIPAEYVHSILHLPEQDALCTPCHNMRPTAAQATAGPDRNNPCFTCHRRMMDQKQVHGPVGSFSCVYCHSLQGQPRYAATKRDALLCGECHMDMAAKLKKWKYLHGPVAAGYCEVCHDPHGSPNPAQLRQPINQLCLSCHEEIGRTPHVNTMSLGGASGHPLGERQDLNPNRKGKTLSCASCHNPHGADVRYYFQSNTDDRMMLCQFCHRK
;
A
#
# COMPACT_ATOMS: atom_id res chain seq x y z
N MET A 1 -85.16 -18.92 24.00
CA MET A 1 -84.48 -18.51 22.75
C MET A 1 -83.31 -17.63 23.17
N GLY A 2 -82.02 -17.91 23.05
CA GLY A 2 -81.23 -18.92 22.36
C GLY A 2 -79.90 -18.25 21.99
N ARG A 3 -78.76 -18.88 22.33
CA ARG A 3 -77.42 -18.74 21.68
C ARG A 3 -76.66 -17.43 21.98
N ILE A 4 -75.33 -17.33 22.15
CA ILE A 4 -74.15 -18.20 21.98
C ILE A 4 -73.03 -17.58 22.86
N VAL A 5 -72.29 -18.40 23.61
CA VAL A 5 -71.00 -18.04 24.21
C VAL A 5 -69.94 -18.10 23.12
N ARG A 6 -69.29 -16.99 22.77
CA ARG A 6 -68.12 -16.98 21.87
C ARG A 6 -66.84 -17.06 22.71
N ILE A 7 -66.25 -18.24 22.75
CA ILE A 7 -64.88 -18.47 23.19
C ILE A 7 -63.96 -17.86 22.13
N LEU A 8 -63.26 -16.76 22.46
CA LEU A 8 -62.14 -16.27 21.65
C LEU A 8 -60.93 -17.17 21.93
N THR A 9 -60.67 -18.12 21.06
CA THR A 9 -59.37 -18.80 20.96
C THR A 9 -58.34 -17.80 20.46
N CYS A 10 -57.44 -17.38 21.35
CA CYS A 10 -56.28 -16.58 21.02
C CYS A 10 -55.27 -17.46 20.29
N ALA A 11 -55.30 -17.44 18.95
CA ALA A 11 -54.29 -18.08 18.12
C ALA A 11 -52.99 -17.28 18.22
N VAL A 12 -52.06 -17.75 19.05
CA VAL A 12 -50.68 -17.27 19.07
C VAL A 12 -50.05 -17.62 17.72
N LEU A 13 -49.98 -16.64 16.81
CA LEU A 13 -49.11 -16.72 15.65
C LEU A 13 -47.66 -16.72 16.16
N LEU A 14 -47.07 -17.91 16.29
CA LEU A 14 -45.61 -18.05 16.30
C LEU A 14 -45.12 -17.61 14.92
N MET A 15 -44.69 -16.36 14.82
CA MET A 15 -43.82 -15.94 13.73
C MET A 15 -42.48 -16.66 13.93
N LEU A 16 -42.28 -17.74 13.18
CA LEU A 16 -40.96 -18.29 12.91
C LEU A 16 -40.14 -17.19 12.23
N GLN A 17 -39.37 -16.45 13.02
CA GLN A 17 -38.25 -15.69 12.50
C GLN A 17 -37.28 -16.72 11.91
N ALA A 18 -37.27 -16.82 10.59
CA ALA A 18 -36.20 -17.49 9.86
C ALA A 18 -34.91 -16.77 10.26
N GLY A 19 -34.14 -17.40 11.15
CA GLY A 19 -32.82 -16.92 11.52
C GLY A 19 -32.01 -16.80 10.25
N VAL A 20 -31.63 -15.57 9.90
CA VAL A 20 -30.62 -15.33 8.88
C VAL A 20 -29.37 -16.01 9.40
N ALA A 21 -29.01 -17.16 8.80
CA ALA A 21 -27.75 -17.82 9.06
C ALA A 21 -26.66 -16.82 8.70
N HIS A 22 -26.13 -16.12 9.69
CA HIS A 22 -24.93 -15.34 9.52
C HIS A 22 -23.83 -16.34 9.22
N SER A 23 -23.13 -16.17 8.09
CA SER A 23 -21.93 -16.95 7.81
C SER A 23 -21.01 -16.87 9.02
N THR A 24 -20.65 -18.01 9.61
CA THR A 24 -19.72 -18.06 10.74
C THR A 24 -18.37 -17.50 10.34
N VAL A 25 -17.95 -17.65 9.09
CA VAL A 25 -16.69 -17.06 8.63
C VAL A 25 -16.89 -15.59 8.23
N SER A 26 -16.17 -14.70 8.90
CA SER A 26 -16.12 -13.26 8.63
C SER A 26 -14.75 -12.86 8.07
N LEU A 27 -14.75 -12.22 6.90
CA LEU A 27 -13.57 -11.61 6.31
C LEU A 27 -13.36 -10.22 6.90
N ILE A 28 -12.42 -10.12 7.84
CA ILE A 28 -12.11 -8.85 8.50
C ILE A 28 -11.32 -7.94 7.54
N TYR A 29 -10.32 -8.50 6.85
CA TYR A 29 -9.53 -7.77 5.86
C TYR A 29 -8.79 -8.74 4.91
N PRO A 30 -8.76 -8.50 3.59
CA PRO A 30 -9.66 -7.64 2.84
C PRO A 30 -11.11 -8.15 2.91
N ARG A 31 -12.09 -7.28 2.73
CA ARG A 31 -13.51 -7.69 2.71
C ARG A 31 -13.91 -8.18 1.32
N ASP A 32 -15.01 -8.92 1.23
CA ASP A 32 -15.59 -9.26 -0.09
C ASP A 32 -15.87 -7.99 -0.91
N LYS A 33 -15.60 -8.07 -2.22
CA LYS A 33 -15.59 -6.93 -3.14
C LYS A 33 -14.65 -5.80 -2.68
N GLY A 34 -13.62 -6.15 -1.94
CA GLY A 34 -12.57 -5.25 -1.50
C GLY A 34 -11.44 -5.16 -2.52
N TRP A 35 -10.84 -3.98 -2.67
CA TRP A 35 -9.52 -3.86 -3.31
C TRP A 35 -8.42 -3.54 -2.31
N VAL A 36 -7.21 -4.03 -2.59
CA VAL A 36 -5.98 -3.75 -1.84
C VAL A 36 -4.82 -3.45 -2.77
N ASP A 37 -3.89 -2.62 -2.30
CA ASP A 37 -2.64 -2.29 -2.98
C ASP A 37 -1.42 -3.00 -2.35
N ARG A 38 -1.66 -3.77 -1.29
CA ARG A 38 -0.66 -4.56 -0.56
C ARG A 38 -1.21 -5.94 -0.21
N ALA A 39 -0.37 -6.96 -0.34
CA ALA A 39 -0.68 -8.35 0.00
C ALA A 39 -0.21 -8.72 1.42
N ASP A 40 -0.24 -7.77 2.36
CA ASP A 40 0.42 -7.95 3.64
C ASP A 40 -0.34 -8.92 4.56
N HIS A 41 -1.67 -8.81 4.60
CA HIS A 41 -2.53 -9.51 5.55
C HIS A 41 -3.83 -9.98 4.89
N LEU A 42 -4.22 -11.20 5.23
CA LEU A 42 -5.57 -11.75 5.13
C LEU A 42 -5.99 -12.13 6.55
N VAL A 43 -6.99 -11.46 7.10
CA VAL A 43 -7.50 -11.60 8.47
C VAL A 43 -8.92 -12.14 8.41
N ILE A 44 -9.07 -13.34 8.95
CA ILE A 44 -10.32 -14.12 8.95
C ILE A 44 -10.72 -14.35 10.40
N LYS A 45 -12.01 -14.27 10.69
CA LYS A 45 -12.60 -14.67 11.98
C LYS A 45 -13.61 -15.79 11.74
N PHE A 46 -13.54 -16.87 12.52
CA PHE A 46 -14.39 -18.05 12.31
C PHE A 46 -15.69 -18.02 13.10
N ASN A 47 -15.81 -17.17 14.13
CA ASN A 47 -16.97 -17.11 15.03
C ASN A 47 -17.37 -18.46 15.65
N THR A 48 -16.44 -19.43 15.70
CA THR A 48 -16.58 -20.74 16.35
C THR A 48 -15.22 -21.25 16.81
N LEU A 49 -15.21 -22.07 17.87
CA LEU A 49 -14.02 -22.77 18.38
C LEU A 49 -14.03 -24.27 18.03
N ASP A 50 -15.07 -24.75 17.35
CA ASP A 50 -15.21 -26.16 16.96
C ASP A 50 -14.36 -26.52 15.74
N ALA A 51 -13.84 -25.51 15.04
CA ALA A 51 -12.97 -25.69 13.90
C ALA A 51 -11.63 -26.29 14.31
N THR A 52 -11.25 -27.39 13.66
CA THR A 52 -9.93 -27.99 13.83
C THR A 52 -8.98 -27.65 12.70
N HIS A 53 -9.49 -27.51 11.47
CA HIS A 53 -8.69 -27.15 10.31
C HIS A 53 -9.37 -26.09 9.44
N VAL A 54 -8.53 -25.33 8.74
CA VAL A 54 -8.97 -24.37 7.71
C VAL A 54 -8.18 -24.61 6.44
N LYS A 55 -8.86 -24.65 5.30
CA LYS A 55 -8.23 -24.61 3.98
C LYS A 55 -8.54 -23.29 3.33
N VAL A 56 -7.51 -22.63 2.81
CA VAL A 56 -7.65 -21.35 2.10
C VAL A 56 -7.27 -21.59 0.65
N THR A 57 -8.18 -21.27 -0.26
CA THR A 57 -7.98 -21.39 -1.70
C THR A 57 -7.96 -20.01 -2.33
N VAL A 58 -6.89 -19.69 -3.06
CA VAL A 58 -6.77 -18.46 -3.85
C VAL A 58 -6.62 -18.86 -5.31
N ASN A 59 -7.52 -18.39 -6.16
CA ASN A 59 -7.52 -18.67 -7.61
C ASN A 59 -7.40 -20.17 -7.96
N GLY A 60 -8.07 -21.02 -7.18
CA GLY A 60 -8.05 -22.47 -7.35
C GLY A 60 -6.85 -23.20 -6.74
N ILE A 61 -5.87 -22.47 -6.19
CA ILE A 61 -4.73 -23.05 -5.47
C ILE A 61 -5.08 -23.13 -3.98
N THR A 62 -5.21 -24.35 -3.47
CA THR A 62 -5.60 -24.62 -2.08
C THR A 62 -4.37 -24.82 -1.21
N SER A 63 -4.37 -24.21 -0.01
CA SER A 63 -3.36 -24.45 1.01
C SER A 63 -3.44 -25.87 1.56
N GLU A 64 -2.35 -26.33 2.15
CA GLU A 64 -2.43 -27.45 3.10
C GLU A 64 -3.41 -27.11 4.24
N PRO A 65 -4.06 -28.11 4.88
CA PRO A 65 -4.93 -27.87 6.03
C PRO A 65 -4.17 -27.18 7.16
N LEU A 66 -4.61 -25.98 7.52
CA LEU A 66 -4.04 -25.20 8.62
C LEU A 66 -4.72 -25.63 9.91
N ASN A 67 -3.95 -26.16 10.87
CA ASN A 67 -4.49 -26.56 12.17
C ASN A 67 -4.79 -25.32 13.03
N VAL A 68 -6.06 -25.11 13.34
CA VAL A 68 -6.57 -24.02 14.18
C VAL A 68 -7.26 -24.54 15.46
N GLY A 69 -7.38 -25.86 15.60
CA GLY A 69 -8.06 -26.50 16.73
C GLY A 69 -7.16 -26.81 17.93
N SER A 70 -5.84 -26.62 17.82
CA SER A 70 -4.95 -26.90 18.93
C SER A 70 -5.20 -25.93 20.09
N SER A 71 -5.08 -26.42 21.32
CA SER A 71 -5.27 -25.59 22.53
C SER A 71 -4.27 -24.44 22.61
N GLU A 72 -3.07 -24.62 22.07
CA GLU A 72 -2.06 -23.57 21.93
C GLU A 72 -2.52 -22.49 20.94
N TYR A 73 -3.00 -22.88 19.76
CA TYR A 73 -3.49 -21.95 18.75
C TYR A 73 -4.67 -21.12 19.28
N GLN A 74 -5.68 -21.78 19.84
CA GLN A 74 -6.87 -21.11 20.36
C GLN A 74 -6.55 -20.19 21.54
N ARG A 75 -5.50 -20.48 22.32
CA ARG A 75 -5.04 -19.57 23.37
C ARG A 75 -4.46 -18.27 22.79
N LEU A 76 -3.72 -18.35 21.69
CA LEU A 76 -3.01 -17.22 21.09
C LEU A 76 -3.88 -16.41 20.14
N PHE A 77 -4.63 -17.09 19.28
CA PHE A 77 -5.37 -16.49 18.17
C PHE A 77 -6.89 -16.61 18.32
N ARG A 78 -7.37 -17.36 19.33
CA ARG A 78 -8.80 -17.67 19.52
C ARG A 78 -9.40 -18.26 18.24
N ASP A 79 -10.29 -17.53 17.61
CA ASP A 79 -10.99 -17.89 16.38
C ASP A 79 -10.55 -17.00 15.19
N PHE A 80 -9.34 -16.42 15.26
CA PHE A 80 -8.75 -15.66 14.16
C PHE A 80 -7.71 -16.48 13.41
N LEU A 81 -7.61 -16.21 12.11
CA LEU A 81 -6.51 -16.64 11.26
C LEU A 81 -5.96 -15.45 10.48
N ILE A 82 -4.66 -15.22 10.61
CA ILE A 82 -3.93 -14.15 9.94
C ILE A 82 -2.90 -14.80 9.02
N LEU A 83 -3.03 -14.55 7.72
CA LEU A 83 -2.15 -15.10 6.70
C LEU A 83 -1.55 -13.99 5.85
N GLN A 84 -0.45 -14.32 5.17
CA GLN A 84 0.03 -13.53 4.05
C GLN A 84 -0.44 -14.20 2.74
N PRO A 85 -1.40 -13.61 2.03
CA PRO A 85 -1.86 -14.16 0.77
C PRO A 85 -0.88 -13.84 -0.37
N LEU A 86 -0.90 -14.68 -1.41
CA LEU A 86 -0.31 -14.36 -2.71
C LEU A 86 -1.45 -14.02 -3.66
N TRP A 87 -1.54 -12.75 -4.06
CA TRP A 87 -2.57 -12.26 -4.98
C TRP A 87 -2.00 -12.11 -6.40
N ASP A 88 -2.75 -12.58 -7.38
CA ASP A 88 -2.53 -12.22 -8.77
C ASP A 88 -3.00 -10.78 -9.00
N LYS A 89 -2.36 -10.07 -9.94
CA LYS A 89 -2.79 -8.71 -10.28
C LYS A 89 -4.20 -8.75 -10.88
N GLY A 90 -5.07 -7.87 -10.40
CA GLY A 90 -6.47 -7.80 -10.81
C GLY A 90 -7.39 -8.61 -9.90
N LYS A 91 -8.39 -9.28 -10.49
CA LYS A 91 -9.42 -10.01 -9.75
C LYS A 91 -8.88 -11.34 -9.21
N ASN A 92 -9.12 -11.60 -7.93
CA ASN A 92 -8.81 -12.86 -7.25
C ASN A 92 -10.08 -13.44 -6.62
N THR A 93 -10.21 -14.77 -6.66
CA THR A 93 -11.27 -15.50 -5.96
C THR A 93 -10.69 -16.19 -4.74
N LEU A 94 -11.29 -15.93 -3.58
CA LEU A 94 -10.95 -16.52 -2.30
C LEU A 94 -12.04 -17.50 -1.88
N ARG A 95 -11.64 -18.68 -1.42
CA ARG A 95 -12.53 -19.65 -0.77
C ARG A 95 -11.90 -20.12 0.54
N ILE A 96 -12.68 -20.12 1.62
CA ILE A 96 -12.27 -20.54 2.96
C ILE A 96 -13.18 -21.70 3.36
N ASP A 97 -12.60 -22.87 3.55
CA ASP A 97 -13.29 -24.05 4.05
C ASP A 97 -12.91 -24.28 5.51
N LEU A 98 -13.90 -24.24 6.40
CA LEU A 98 -13.76 -24.45 7.83
C LEU A 98 -14.16 -25.89 8.16
N LEU A 99 -13.30 -26.65 8.85
CA LEU A 99 -13.53 -28.08 9.11
C LEU A 99 -13.43 -28.43 10.59
N ALA A 100 -14.21 -29.41 11.03
CA ALA A 100 -14.09 -30.10 12.32
C ALA A 100 -13.78 -31.58 12.07
N GLY A 101 -12.51 -31.95 12.23
CA GLY A 101 -11.97 -33.21 11.69
C GLY A 101 -12.10 -33.21 10.16
N ASP A 102 -12.74 -34.24 9.62
CA ASP A 102 -13.04 -34.34 8.18
C ASP A 102 -14.38 -33.72 7.78
N ARG A 103 -15.17 -33.24 8.75
CA ARG A 103 -16.48 -32.64 8.50
C ARG A 103 -16.33 -31.16 8.13
N LEU A 104 -16.80 -30.78 6.94
CA LEU A 104 -16.96 -29.38 6.56
C LEU A 104 -18.03 -28.72 7.43
N LEU A 105 -17.67 -27.66 8.15
CA LEU A 105 -18.59 -26.83 8.93
C LEU A 105 -19.22 -25.75 8.05
N GLU A 106 -18.38 -25.02 7.31
CA GLU A 106 -18.81 -23.90 6.48
C GLU A 106 -17.81 -23.66 5.35
N THR A 107 -18.33 -23.13 4.25
CA THR A 107 -17.52 -22.51 3.20
C THR A 107 -17.90 -21.03 3.09
N ALA A 108 -16.91 -20.16 3.10
CA ALA A 108 -17.05 -18.76 2.70
C ALA A 108 -16.27 -18.46 1.43
N THR A 109 -16.79 -17.56 0.60
CA THR A 109 -16.13 -17.11 -0.63
C THR A 109 -16.11 -15.59 -0.71
N ALA A 110 -15.09 -15.04 -1.36
CA ALA A 110 -15.00 -13.63 -1.65
C ALA A 110 -14.22 -13.34 -2.92
N GLU A 111 -14.42 -12.14 -3.45
CA GLU A 111 -13.64 -11.59 -4.55
C GLU A 111 -12.82 -10.40 -4.07
N ILE A 112 -11.50 -10.48 -4.25
CA ILE A 112 -10.56 -9.43 -3.88
C ILE A 112 -9.87 -8.90 -5.14
N PHE A 113 -9.83 -7.59 -5.31
CA PHE A 113 -9.07 -6.97 -6.39
C PHE A 113 -7.72 -6.49 -5.89
N TYR A 114 -6.63 -6.93 -6.52
CA TYR A 114 -5.27 -6.55 -6.14
C TYR A 114 -4.65 -5.65 -7.20
N THR A 115 -4.27 -4.43 -6.80
CA THR A 115 -3.60 -3.45 -7.64
C THR A 115 -2.31 -2.96 -6.98
N PRO A 116 -1.17 -3.60 -7.21
CA PRO A 116 0.05 -3.25 -6.49
C PRO A 116 0.54 -1.85 -6.89
N LYS A 117 1.13 -1.12 -5.93
CA LYS A 117 1.52 0.29 -6.12
C LYS A 117 2.56 0.52 -7.22
N ASP A 118 3.39 -0.47 -7.53
CA ASP A 118 4.44 -0.40 -8.55
C ASP A 118 3.87 -0.50 -9.97
N VAL A 119 2.78 -1.24 -10.16
CA VAL A 119 2.07 -1.40 -11.43
C VAL A 119 0.57 -1.32 -11.17
N PRO A 120 0.03 -0.10 -10.97
CA PRO A 120 -1.38 0.08 -10.63
C PRO A 120 -2.29 -0.32 -11.80
N LEU A 121 -3.40 -0.97 -11.49
CA LEU A 121 -4.46 -1.32 -12.43
C LEU A 121 -5.69 -0.44 -12.21
N PRO A 122 -6.46 -0.10 -13.27
CA PRO A 122 -7.76 0.52 -13.11
C PRO A 122 -8.66 -0.36 -12.24
N ILE A 123 -9.19 0.21 -11.16
CA ILE A 123 -10.03 -0.49 -10.20
C ILE A 123 -11.48 -0.46 -10.71
N PRO A 124 -12.14 -1.62 -10.91
CA PRO A 124 -13.55 -1.65 -11.31
C PRO A 124 -14.46 -1.05 -10.23
N ALA A 125 -15.55 -0.41 -10.66
CA ALA A 125 -16.43 0.38 -9.77
C ALA A 125 -17.10 -0.44 -8.67
N GLU A 126 -17.25 -1.74 -8.87
CA GLU A 126 -17.81 -2.67 -7.88
C GLU A 126 -16.88 -2.98 -6.71
N TYR A 127 -15.60 -2.61 -6.77
CA TYR A 127 -14.65 -2.83 -5.68
C TYR A 127 -14.44 -1.58 -4.82
N VAL A 128 -14.49 -1.76 -3.50
CA VAL A 128 -14.27 -0.69 -2.51
C VAL A 128 -12.93 -0.89 -1.81
N HIS A 129 -12.24 0.20 -1.50
CA HIS A 129 -10.94 0.11 -0.82
C HIS A 129 -11.11 -0.60 0.52
N SER A 130 -10.39 -1.71 0.71
CA SER A 130 -10.38 -2.40 1.99
C SER A 130 -9.55 -1.61 2.99
N ILE A 131 -10.22 -1.17 4.06
CA ILE A 131 -9.61 -0.46 5.18
C ILE A 131 -9.71 -1.39 6.39
N LEU A 132 -8.62 -1.53 7.16
CA LEU A 132 -8.58 -2.33 8.40
C LEU A 132 -8.96 -1.50 9.64
N HIS A 133 -8.63 -0.21 9.64
CA HIS A 133 -8.89 0.68 10.78
C HIS A 133 -10.28 1.31 10.71
N LEU A 134 -11.30 0.45 10.76
CA LEU A 134 -12.69 0.84 10.98
C LEU A 134 -13.08 0.59 12.45
N PRO A 135 -13.95 1.41 13.05
CA PRO A 135 -14.34 1.24 14.45
C PRO A 135 -14.78 -0.18 14.82
N GLU A 136 -15.55 -0.82 13.94
CA GLU A 136 -16.04 -2.19 14.10
C GLU A 136 -14.92 -3.25 14.02
N GLN A 137 -13.92 -3.06 13.16
CA GLN A 137 -12.79 -3.98 13.02
C GLN A 137 -11.79 -3.79 14.18
N ASP A 138 -11.47 -2.55 14.55
CA ASP A 138 -10.60 -2.23 15.68
C ASP A 138 -11.15 -2.85 16.98
N ALA A 139 -12.48 -2.83 17.17
CA ALA A 139 -13.13 -3.40 18.35
C ALA A 139 -12.88 -4.92 18.48
N LEU A 140 -12.75 -5.64 17.38
CA LEU A 140 -12.45 -7.08 17.37
C LEU A 140 -11.01 -7.38 17.83
N CYS A 141 -10.08 -6.46 17.57
CA CYS A 141 -8.65 -6.62 17.89
C CYS A 141 -8.26 -6.03 19.27
N THR A 142 -9.04 -5.07 19.77
CA THR A 142 -8.78 -4.36 21.05
C THR A 142 -8.60 -5.26 22.29
N PRO A 143 -9.24 -6.45 22.40
CA PRO A 143 -9.01 -7.35 23.54
C PRO A 143 -7.57 -7.84 23.69
N CYS A 144 -6.79 -7.85 22.59
CA CYS A 144 -5.41 -8.34 22.58
C CYS A 144 -4.40 -7.26 22.14
N HIS A 145 -4.82 -6.31 21.29
CA HIS A 145 -3.97 -5.29 20.69
C HIS A 145 -4.36 -3.87 21.12
N ASN A 146 -3.38 -2.98 21.24
CA ASN A 146 -3.66 -1.56 21.41
C ASN A 146 -4.04 -0.91 20.08
N MET A 147 -5.32 -0.99 19.72
CA MET A 147 -5.86 -0.39 18.50
C MET A 147 -6.15 1.11 18.62
N ARG A 148 -5.95 1.69 19.82
CA ARG A 148 -6.19 3.11 20.12
C ARG A 148 -5.04 3.68 20.97
N PRO A 149 -3.81 3.74 20.43
CA PRO A 149 -2.69 4.26 21.18
C PRO A 149 -2.87 5.73 21.53
N THR A 150 -2.29 6.11 22.67
CA THR A 150 -2.04 7.52 22.97
C THR A 150 -0.96 8.08 22.05
N ALA A 151 -0.87 9.41 21.93
CA ALA A 151 0.21 10.05 21.17
C ALA A 151 1.60 9.59 21.65
N ALA A 152 1.81 9.50 22.96
CA ALA A 152 3.07 9.04 23.53
C ALA A 152 3.42 7.60 23.14
N GLN A 153 2.44 6.70 23.06
CA GLN A 153 2.65 5.32 22.61
C GLN A 153 2.94 5.25 21.10
N ALA A 154 2.28 6.10 20.31
CA ALA A 154 2.43 6.13 18.86
C ALA A 154 3.73 6.81 18.39
N THR A 155 4.42 7.55 19.27
CA THR A 155 5.76 8.10 19.06
C THR A 155 6.84 7.39 19.90
N ALA A 156 6.50 6.28 20.56
CA ALA A 156 7.48 5.53 21.34
C ALA A 156 8.53 4.90 20.43
N GLY A 157 9.79 4.93 20.87
CA GLY A 157 10.94 4.38 20.15
C GLY A 157 10.91 2.84 20.01
N PRO A 158 11.93 2.25 19.35
CA PRO A 158 11.99 0.84 18.92
C PRO A 158 11.80 -0.21 20.01
N ASP A 159 11.94 0.16 21.29
CA ASP A 159 11.90 -0.78 22.40
C ASP A 159 10.44 -1.09 22.81
N ARG A 160 9.80 -1.83 21.90
CA ARG A 160 8.75 -2.84 22.11
C ARG A 160 7.28 -2.41 22.23
N ASN A 161 6.97 -1.12 22.32
CA ASN A 161 5.59 -0.72 22.61
C ASN A 161 4.91 0.19 21.57
N ASN A 162 5.50 0.42 20.39
CA ASN A 162 4.78 1.11 19.32
C ASN A 162 3.78 0.14 18.66
N PRO A 163 2.46 0.33 18.86
CA PRO A 163 1.49 -0.65 18.41
C PRO A 163 1.26 -0.62 16.89
N CYS A 164 1.62 0.48 16.22
CA CYS A 164 1.58 0.56 14.76
C CYS A 164 2.59 -0.42 14.15
N PHE A 165 3.80 -0.50 14.74
CA PHE A 165 4.87 -1.36 14.24
C PHE A 165 4.55 -2.85 14.32
N THR A 166 3.85 -3.29 15.37
CA THR A 166 3.51 -4.70 15.58
C THR A 166 2.82 -5.32 14.36
N CYS A 167 1.96 -4.56 13.66
CA CYS A 167 1.27 -5.01 12.45
C CYS A 167 1.88 -4.44 11.16
N HIS A 168 2.49 -3.25 11.19
CA HIS A 168 3.01 -2.58 9.99
C HIS A 168 4.53 -2.69 9.79
N ARG A 169 5.20 -3.65 10.45
CA ARG A 169 6.65 -3.90 10.34
C ARG A 169 7.19 -3.92 8.90
N ARG A 170 6.45 -4.47 7.95
CA ARG A 170 6.87 -4.55 6.53
C ARG A 170 7.04 -3.20 5.84
N MET A 171 6.36 -2.16 6.30
CA MET A 171 6.57 -0.80 5.79
C MET A 171 7.99 -0.31 6.10
N MET A 172 8.61 -0.83 7.15
CA MET A 172 9.97 -0.49 7.58
C MET A 172 11.03 -1.45 7.03
N ASP A 173 10.61 -2.58 6.44
CA ASP A 173 11.52 -3.58 5.87
C ASP A 173 11.87 -3.22 4.43
N GLN A 174 12.40 -2.01 4.24
CA GLN A 174 12.79 -1.48 2.93
C GLN A 174 14.27 -1.14 2.97
N LYS A 175 14.95 -1.30 1.83
CA LYS A 175 16.37 -0.95 1.73
C LYS A 175 16.62 0.52 2.04
N GLN A 176 15.69 1.39 1.66
CA GLN A 176 15.76 2.83 1.84
C GLN A 176 14.51 3.28 2.61
N VAL A 177 14.52 3.07 3.93
CA VAL A 177 13.44 3.54 4.82
C VAL A 177 13.48 5.06 4.95
N HIS A 178 12.32 5.72 4.92
CA HIS A 178 12.23 7.15 5.14
C HIS A 178 12.42 7.50 6.63
N GLY A 179 13.10 8.60 6.95
CA GLY A 179 13.53 8.95 8.31
C GLY A 179 12.43 8.89 9.39
N PRO A 180 11.26 9.54 9.19
CA PRO A 180 10.14 9.47 10.12
C PRO A 180 9.62 8.05 10.36
N VAL A 181 9.69 7.17 9.35
CA VAL A 181 9.31 5.76 9.48
C VAL A 181 10.39 4.99 10.23
N GLY A 182 11.67 5.18 9.90
CA GLY A 182 12.80 4.57 10.60
C GLY A 182 12.91 4.95 12.08
N SER A 183 12.31 6.07 12.47
CA SER A 183 12.22 6.56 13.85
C SER A 183 10.86 6.27 14.51
N PHE A 184 10.04 5.38 13.95
CA PHE A 184 8.74 4.95 14.49
C PHE A 184 7.74 6.09 14.71
N SER A 185 7.92 7.20 14.01
CA SER A 185 7.17 8.42 14.24
C SER A 185 6.01 8.56 13.24
N CYS A 186 5.18 7.52 13.16
CA CYS A 186 4.08 7.41 12.20
C CYS A 186 3.11 8.60 12.30
N VAL A 187 2.89 9.10 13.51
CA VAL A 187 1.88 10.14 13.80
C VAL A 187 2.28 11.56 13.40
N TYR A 188 3.49 11.78 12.87
CA TYR A 188 3.80 13.05 12.22
C TYR A 188 3.07 13.19 10.89
N CYS A 189 2.85 12.08 10.18
CA CYS A 189 2.11 12.06 8.92
C CYS A 189 0.66 11.62 9.14
N HIS A 190 0.43 10.63 10.00
CA HIS A 190 -0.86 9.99 10.24
C HIS A 190 -1.56 10.58 11.47
N SER A 191 -2.89 10.79 11.42
CA SER A 191 -3.63 11.27 12.58
C SER A 191 -4.35 10.18 13.35
N LEU A 192 -4.15 10.15 14.67
CA LEU A 192 -4.90 9.26 15.57
C LEU A 192 -6.43 9.43 15.50
N GLN A 193 -6.90 10.56 14.95
CA GLN A 193 -8.32 10.91 14.78
C GLN A 193 -8.71 11.08 13.30
N GLY A 194 -7.88 10.62 12.37
CA GLY A 194 -8.18 10.67 10.93
C GLY A 194 -9.48 9.93 10.57
N GLN A 195 -10.01 10.20 9.39
CA GLN A 195 -11.12 9.44 8.81
C GLN A 195 -10.75 8.97 7.38
N PRO A 196 -10.56 7.65 7.15
CA PRO A 196 -10.54 6.57 8.14
C PRO A 196 -9.44 6.75 9.19
N ARG A 197 -9.53 6.04 10.31
CA ARG A 197 -8.61 6.20 11.45
C ARG A 197 -7.15 6.03 10.98
N TYR A 198 -6.27 6.89 11.49
CA TYR A 198 -4.86 6.97 11.06
C TYR A 198 -4.64 7.45 9.63
N ALA A 199 -5.64 7.98 8.92
CA ALA A 199 -5.39 8.67 7.65
C ALA A 199 -4.42 9.85 7.84
N ALA A 200 -3.60 10.11 6.81
CA ALA A 200 -2.77 11.30 6.76
C ALA A 200 -3.63 12.56 6.65
N THR A 201 -3.34 13.58 7.45
CA THR A 201 -4.15 14.81 7.55
C THR A 201 -3.81 15.84 6.50
N LYS A 202 -2.57 15.82 6.03
CA LYS A 202 -2.08 16.62 4.91
C LYS A 202 -1.61 15.64 3.85
N ARG A 203 -1.67 16.08 2.59
CA ARG A 203 -1.18 15.31 1.46
C ARG A 203 0.00 16.02 0.84
N ASP A 204 0.92 15.22 0.31
CA ASP A 204 1.83 15.69 -0.72
C ASP A 204 2.66 16.91 -0.25
N ALA A 205 2.95 17.87 -1.14
CA ALA A 205 3.82 19.00 -0.85
C ALA A 205 3.49 19.78 0.44
N LEU A 206 2.22 19.83 0.86
CA LEU A 206 1.82 20.49 2.12
C LEU A 206 2.36 19.75 3.35
N LEU A 207 2.36 18.42 3.33
CA LEU A 207 2.92 17.59 4.39
C LEU A 207 4.45 17.54 4.28
N CYS A 208 4.97 17.24 3.10
CA CYS A 208 6.40 17.06 2.89
C CYS A 208 7.19 18.33 3.20
N GLY A 209 6.63 19.50 2.88
CA GLY A 209 7.28 20.80 3.07
C GLY A 209 7.46 21.22 4.53
N GLU A 210 6.80 20.56 5.49
CA GLU A 210 6.97 20.84 6.92
C GLU A 210 8.38 20.51 7.41
N CYS A 211 8.99 19.48 6.83
CA CYS A 211 10.37 19.06 7.13
C CYS A 211 11.31 19.36 5.96
N HIS A 212 10.88 19.16 4.72
CA HIS A 212 11.70 19.42 3.52
C HIS A 212 11.64 20.89 3.09
N MET A 213 11.85 21.80 4.05
CA MET A 213 11.76 23.24 3.86
C MET A 213 12.73 23.77 2.81
N ASP A 214 13.94 23.21 2.73
CA ASP A 214 14.93 23.60 1.73
C ASP A 214 14.45 23.28 0.31
N MET A 215 13.80 22.13 0.12
CA MET A 215 13.19 21.80 -1.15
C MET A 215 12.02 22.74 -1.43
N ALA A 216 11.12 22.94 -0.48
CA ALA A 216 10.00 23.86 -0.63
C ALA A 216 10.46 25.29 -0.99
N ALA A 217 11.56 25.76 -0.41
CA ALA A 217 12.16 27.05 -0.74
C ALA A 217 12.76 27.08 -2.16
N LYS A 218 13.42 26.01 -2.61
CA LYS A 218 13.95 25.88 -3.98
C LYS A 218 12.82 25.87 -5.01
N LEU A 219 11.77 25.09 -4.78
CA LEU A 219 10.62 25.00 -5.69
C LEU A 219 9.96 26.36 -5.93
N LYS A 220 9.90 27.23 -4.92
CA LYS A 220 9.37 28.59 -5.05
C LYS A 220 10.26 29.52 -5.89
N LYS A 221 11.55 29.21 -6.04
CA LYS A 221 12.51 30.04 -6.77
C LYS A 221 12.63 29.63 -8.23
N TRP A 222 12.48 28.34 -8.54
CA TRP A 222 12.65 27.86 -9.90
C TRP A 222 11.59 28.39 -10.85
N LYS A 223 12.04 28.88 -12.01
CA LYS A 223 11.15 29.40 -13.07
C LYS A 223 10.26 28.31 -13.68
N TYR A 224 10.78 27.09 -13.82
CA TYR A 224 10.05 25.97 -14.40
C TYR A 224 10.03 24.79 -13.44
N LEU A 225 8.84 24.30 -13.12
CA LEU A 225 8.63 23.12 -12.28
C LEU A 225 8.13 21.96 -13.13
N HIS A 226 8.60 20.77 -12.79
CA HIS A 226 8.07 19.55 -13.40
C HIS A 226 6.59 19.38 -13.02
N GLY A 227 5.73 18.98 -13.96
CA GLY A 227 4.27 19.00 -13.82
C GLY A 227 3.74 18.40 -12.50
N PRO A 228 4.08 17.15 -12.14
CA PRO A 228 3.66 16.56 -10.87
C PRO A 228 4.12 17.38 -9.65
N VAL A 229 5.34 17.93 -9.69
CA VAL A 229 5.89 18.75 -8.60
C VAL A 229 5.20 20.10 -8.51
N ALA A 230 4.87 20.71 -9.64
CA ALA A 230 4.08 21.95 -9.69
C ALA A 230 2.66 21.74 -9.11
N ALA A 231 2.08 20.57 -9.33
CA ALA A 231 0.82 20.15 -8.71
C ALA A 231 0.96 19.70 -7.25
N GLY A 232 2.19 19.67 -6.73
CA GLY A 232 2.51 19.25 -5.37
C GLY A 232 2.62 17.75 -5.15
N TYR A 233 2.40 16.91 -6.17
CA TYR A 233 2.32 15.45 -6.06
C TYR A 233 3.68 14.76 -5.90
N CYS A 234 4.27 14.86 -4.71
CA CYS A 234 5.54 14.24 -4.37
C CYS A 234 5.46 12.70 -4.38
N GLU A 235 4.30 12.17 -3.98
CA GLU A 235 4.11 10.72 -3.78
C GLU A 235 3.96 9.92 -5.08
N VAL A 236 3.84 10.60 -6.22
CA VAL A 236 3.84 9.96 -7.55
C VAL A 236 5.19 9.31 -7.84
N CYS A 237 6.28 9.94 -7.40
CA CYS A 237 7.64 9.44 -7.62
C CYS A 237 8.27 8.84 -6.35
N HIS A 238 7.96 9.39 -5.18
CA HIS A 238 8.53 8.97 -3.90
C HIS A 238 7.54 8.13 -3.09
N ASP A 239 8.03 7.13 -2.36
CA ASP A 239 7.27 6.47 -1.31
C ASP A 239 7.58 7.12 0.05
N PRO A 240 6.60 7.73 0.74
CA PRO A 240 6.84 8.41 2.01
C PRO A 240 7.19 7.45 3.17
N HIS A 241 6.99 6.14 3.00
CA HIS A 241 7.41 5.14 3.99
C HIS A 241 8.82 4.61 3.72
N GLY A 242 9.08 4.25 2.46
CA GLY A 242 10.35 3.70 2.05
C GLY A 242 10.22 2.86 0.77
N SER A 243 11.36 2.58 0.16
CA SER A 243 11.41 1.74 -1.04
C SER A 243 12.75 1.00 -1.15
N PRO A 244 12.89 0.04 -2.09
CA PRO A 244 14.20 -0.56 -2.36
C PRO A 244 15.14 0.38 -3.12
N ASN A 245 14.66 1.51 -3.64
CA ASN A 245 15.38 2.39 -4.55
C ASN A 245 15.92 3.63 -3.83
N PRO A 246 17.12 4.15 -4.20
CA PRO A 246 17.68 5.38 -3.64
C PRO A 246 16.70 6.55 -3.69
N ALA A 247 16.75 7.43 -2.68
CA ALA A 247 15.82 8.56 -2.52
C ALA A 247 14.34 8.12 -2.44
N GLN A 248 14.09 6.89 -1.97
CA GLN A 248 12.74 6.35 -1.75
C GLN A 248 11.89 6.34 -3.03
N LEU A 249 12.52 6.19 -4.21
CA LEU A 249 11.77 6.19 -5.47
C LEU A 249 10.90 4.92 -5.60
N ARG A 250 9.70 5.05 -6.15
CA ARG A 250 8.79 3.91 -6.35
C ARG A 250 9.35 2.85 -7.30
N GLN A 251 10.20 3.25 -8.24
CA GLN A 251 10.86 2.40 -9.22
C GLN A 251 12.32 2.87 -9.43
N PRO A 252 13.18 2.06 -10.06
CA PRO A 252 14.47 2.53 -10.54
C PRO A 252 14.31 3.77 -11.42
N ILE A 253 15.18 4.77 -11.24
CA ILE A 253 14.96 6.14 -11.74
C ILE A 253 14.61 6.23 -13.24
N ASN A 254 15.28 5.46 -14.10
CA ASN A 254 15.01 5.50 -15.54
C ASN A 254 13.65 4.86 -15.87
N GLN A 255 13.30 3.75 -15.22
CA GLN A 255 11.98 3.10 -15.38
C GLN A 255 10.87 4.03 -14.88
N LEU A 256 11.09 4.70 -13.76
CA LEU A 256 10.15 5.68 -13.21
C LEU A 256 9.90 6.85 -14.17
N CYS A 257 10.94 7.36 -14.83
CA CYS A 257 10.75 8.40 -15.85
C CYS A 257 9.95 7.87 -17.05
N LEU A 258 10.28 6.66 -17.52
CA LEU A 258 9.68 6.06 -18.71
C LEU A 258 8.25 5.56 -18.51
N SER A 259 7.78 5.41 -17.27
CA SER A 259 6.37 5.07 -16.99
C SER A 259 5.40 6.17 -17.43
N CYS A 260 5.86 7.42 -17.52
CA CYS A 260 5.10 8.54 -18.06
C CYS A 260 5.69 9.09 -19.37
N HIS A 261 7.02 9.03 -19.54
CA HIS A 261 7.73 9.53 -20.73
C HIS A 261 8.11 8.41 -21.69
N GLU A 262 7.17 7.53 -22.01
CA GLU A 262 7.41 6.32 -22.79
C GLU A 262 8.01 6.61 -24.18
N GLU A 263 7.57 7.68 -24.83
CA GLU A 263 8.07 8.09 -26.16
C GLU A 263 9.58 8.37 -26.16
N ILE A 264 10.12 8.88 -25.06
CA ILE A 264 11.58 9.13 -24.92
C ILE A 264 12.35 7.80 -24.96
N GLY A 265 11.78 6.72 -24.45
CA GLY A 265 12.38 5.39 -24.52
C GLY A 265 12.29 4.73 -25.90
N ARG A 266 11.45 5.27 -26.80
CA ARG A 266 11.17 4.72 -28.14
C ARG A 266 11.81 5.55 -29.26
N THR A 267 12.31 6.74 -28.95
CA THR A 267 12.88 7.67 -29.93
C THR A 267 14.33 8.00 -29.58
N PRO A 268 15.18 8.35 -30.56
CA PRO A 268 16.53 8.79 -30.26
C PRO A 268 16.52 10.06 -29.40
N HIS A 269 16.98 9.93 -28.15
CA HIS A 269 17.13 11.04 -27.21
C HIS A 269 18.63 11.31 -26.95
N VAL A 270 19.04 12.58 -27.12
CA VAL A 270 20.43 13.07 -27.08
C VAL A 270 21.35 12.32 -28.07
N ASN A 271 21.44 12.79 -29.31
CA ASN A 271 22.25 12.22 -30.38
C ASN A 271 23.22 13.25 -30.99
N THR A 272 24.29 13.61 -30.28
CA THR A 272 25.32 14.44 -30.86
C THR A 272 26.29 13.58 -31.67
N MET A 273 25.97 13.39 -32.95
CA MET A 273 26.89 13.02 -34.04
C MET A 273 27.79 11.77 -33.83
N SER A 274 27.31 10.64 -34.37
CA SER A 274 28.04 9.48 -34.91
C SER A 274 29.27 8.92 -34.19
N LEU A 275 29.10 7.77 -33.52
CA LEU A 275 29.87 6.52 -33.77
C LEU A 275 29.06 5.29 -33.25
N GLY A 276 28.14 4.77 -34.07
CA GLY A 276 27.80 3.34 -34.03
C GLY A 276 26.61 2.83 -33.20
N GLY A 277 25.51 3.58 -33.04
CA GLY A 277 24.26 2.98 -32.53
C GLY A 277 23.05 3.89 -32.61
N ALA A 278 21.91 3.36 -33.07
CA ALA A 278 20.66 4.08 -33.34
C ALA A 278 19.87 4.51 -32.07
N SER A 279 20.45 4.42 -30.87
CA SER A 279 19.66 4.29 -29.62
C SER A 279 19.86 5.40 -28.56
N GLY A 280 20.55 6.51 -28.87
CA GLY A 280 20.73 7.62 -27.92
C GLY A 280 21.84 7.40 -26.87
N HIS A 281 21.88 8.21 -25.82
CA HIS A 281 22.95 8.20 -24.79
C HIS A 281 22.84 6.98 -23.85
N PRO A 282 23.95 6.27 -23.48
CA PRO A 282 23.90 5.02 -22.70
C PRO A 282 23.50 5.23 -21.23
N LEU A 283 22.23 5.07 -20.90
CA LEU A 283 21.70 5.13 -19.54
C LEU A 283 21.91 3.79 -18.81
N GLY A 284 22.29 3.84 -17.53
CA GLY A 284 22.39 2.67 -16.64
C GLY A 284 23.66 1.82 -16.78
N GLU A 285 24.37 1.90 -17.91
CA GLU A 285 25.55 1.08 -18.19
C GLU A 285 26.88 1.72 -17.75
N ARG A 286 26.95 3.05 -17.79
CA ARG A 286 28.17 3.81 -17.48
C ARG A 286 28.05 4.61 -16.21
N GLN A 287 29.18 4.89 -15.57
CA GLN A 287 29.22 5.78 -14.41
C GLN A 287 28.89 7.22 -14.83
N ASP A 288 28.15 7.90 -13.98
CA ASP A 288 27.92 9.33 -14.08
C ASP A 288 29.21 10.08 -13.71
N LEU A 289 29.77 10.81 -14.68
CA LEU A 289 31.01 11.57 -14.49
C LEU A 289 30.77 12.94 -13.87
N ASN A 290 29.51 13.34 -13.66
CA ASN A 290 29.18 14.57 -12.95
C ASN A 290 29.71 14.48 -11.50
N PRO A 291 30.58 15.43 -11.05
CA PRO A 291 31.13 15.41 -9.70
C PRO A 291 30.07 15.38 -8.60
N ASN A 292 28.90 15.99 -8.84
CA ASN A 292 27.77 16.04 -7.91
C ASN A 292 26.99 14.71 -7.84
N ARG A 293 27.35 13.73 -8.68
CA ARG A 293 26.70 12.41 -8.78
C ARG A 293 27.72 11.27 -8.78
N LYS A 294 28.91 11.51 -8.21
CA LYS A 294 29.99 10.52 -8.09
C LYS A 294 29.49 9.20 -7.51
N GLY A 295 29.85 8.09 -8.15
CA GLY A 295 29.45 6.74 -7.72
C GLY A 295 28.06 6.29 -8.18
N LYS A 296 27.30 7.14 -8.88
CA LYS A 296 26.02 6.76 -9.50
C LYS A 296 26.24 6.34 -10.96
N THR A 297 25.34 5.53 -11.48
CA THR A 297 25.25 5.27 -12.92
C THR A 297 24.56 6.45 -13.60
N LEU A 298 24.89 6.64 -14.87
CA LEU A 298 24.28 7.64 -15.71
C LEU A 298 22.78 7.36 -15.85
N SER A 299 21.97 8.40 -15.71
CA SER A 299 20.51 8.30 -15.67
C SER A 299 19.88 9.53 -16.33
N CYS A 300 18.56 9.51 -16.53
CA CYS A 300 17.82 10.71 -16.96
C CYS A 300 18.14 11.91 -16.06
N ALA A 301 18.30 11.66 -14.75
CA ALA A 301 18.58 12.70 -13.76
C ALA A 301 20.03 13.21 -13.74
N SER A 302 20.90 12.68 -14.61
CA SER A 302 22.27 13.17 -14.80
C SER A 302 22.28 14.47 -15.62
N CYS A 303 21.31 14.64 -16.51
CA CYS A 303 21.15 15.83 -17.34
C CYS A 303 19.89 16.62 -16.98
N HIS A 304 18.83 15.96 -16.50
CA HIS A 304 17.58 16.60 -16.08
C HIS A 304 17.45 16.66 -14.56
N ASN A 305 16.86 17.72 -14.03
CA ASN A 305 16.42 17.82 -12.66
C ASN A 305 14.95 17.38 -12.61
N PRO A 306 14.61 16.29 -11.90
CA PRO A 306 13.24 15.75 -11.88
C PRO A 306 12.23 16.66 -11.17
N HIS A 307 12.69 17.70 -10.46
CA HIS A 307 11.82 18.62 -9.72
C HIS A 307 11.54 19.94 -10.45
N GLY A 308 12.57 20.52 -11.08
CA GLY A 308 12.47 21.82 -11.73
C GLY A 308 13.84 22.47 -11.97
N ALA A 309 13.85 23.59 -12.68
CA ALA A 309 15.04 24.40 -12.95
C ALA A 309 14.64 25.82 -13.39
N ASP A 310 15.63 26.70 -13.52
CA ASP A 310 15.43 28.06 -14.08
C ASP A 310 15.42 28.09 -15.61
N VAL A 311 15.73 26.96 -16.24
CA VAL A 311 15.84 26.78 -17.69
C VAL A 311 14.84 25.75 -18.21
N ARG A 312 14.50 25.86 -19.50
CA ARG A 312 13.60 24.89 -20.16
C ARG A 312 14.20 23.49 -20.14
N TYR A 313 13.33 22.47 -20.14
CA TYR A 313 13.70 21.05 -20.05
C TYR A 313 14.41 20.64 -18.75
N TYR A 314 14.45 21.51 -17.75
CA TYR A 314 14.97 21.20 -16.42
C TYR A 314 16.44 20.76 -16.40
N PHE A 315 17.31 21.37 -17.21
CA PHE A 315 18.70 20.93 -17.24
C PHE A 315 19.41 21.12 -15.88
N GLN A 316 20.24 20.14 -15.52
CA GLN A 316 21.06 20.18 -14.32
C GLN A 316 21.97 21.41 -14.33
N SER A 317 22.25 21.95 -13.15
CA SER A 317 23.05 23.17 -12.98
C SER A 317 22.48 24.43 -13.65
N ASN A 318 21.18 24.45 -14.02
CA ASN A 318 20.52 25.58 -14.68
C ASN A 318 21.23 26.07 -15.95
N THR A 319 21.91 25.17 -16.68
CA THR A 319 22.58 25.54 -17.92
C THR A 319 21.55 25.68 -19.05
N ASP A 320 21.50 26.85 -19.66
CA ASP A 320 20.68 27.14 -20.84
C ASP A 320 21.37 26.69 -22.14
N ASP A 321 22.70 26.61 -22.13
CA ASP A 321 23.48 25.98 -23.18
C ASP A 321 23.49 24.46 -23.02
N ARG A 322 22.98 23.77 -24.04
CA ARG A 322 22.98 22.30 -24.15
C ARG A 322 24.39 21.75 -24.29
N MET A 323 25.31 22.47 -24.92
CA MET A 323 26.69 21.98 -25.13
C MET A 323 27.48 21.93 -23.84
N MET A 324 27.22 22.84 -22.90
CA MET A 324 27.80 22.78 -21.55
C MET A 324 27.42 21.48 -20.81
N LEU A 325 26.23 20.91 -21.07
CA LEU A 325 25.88 19.60 -20.50
C LEU A 325 26.80 18.49 -21.03
N CYS A 326 27.08 18.51 -22.33
CA CYS A 326 27.95 17.54 -22.98
C CYS A 326 29.37 17.62 -22.41
N GLN A 327 29.86 18.83 -22.15
CA GLN A 327 31.21 19.08 -21.62
C GLN A 327 31.43 18.56 -20.20
N PHE A 328 30.39 18.30 -19.41
CA PHE A 328 30.58 17.67 -18.09
C PHE A 328 31.27 16.30 -18.20
N CYS A 329 31.02 15.57 -19.29
CA CYS A 329 31.50 14.21 -19.52
C CYS A 329 32.43 14.10 -20.74
N HIS A 330 32.23 14.94 -21.77
CA HIS A 330 33.02 14.96 -23.00
C HIS A 330 34.01 16.12 -22.99
N ARG A 331 34.96 16.09 -22.04
CA ARG A 331 36.09 17.02 -22.01
C ARG A 331 37.11 16.58 -23.06
N LYS A 332 37.01 17.14 -24.26
CA LYS A 332 38.12 17.16 -25.22
C LYS A 332 38.78 18.52 -25.16
#